data_AF-J7FX93-F1
#
_entry.id   AF-J7FX93-F1
#
_cell.length_a   1.000
_cell.length_b   1.000
_cell.length_c   1.000
_cell.angle_alpha   90.00
_cell.angle_beta   90.00
_cell.angle_gamma   90.00
#
_symmetry.space_group_name_H-M   'P 1'
#
loop_
_entity.id
_entity.type
_entity.pdbx_description
1 polymer ?
#
loop_
_entity_poly.entity_id
_entity_poly.type
_entity_poly.pdbx_seq_one_letter_code
_entity_poly.pdbx_strand_id
1 'polypeptide(L)' 'YCNYVEVTTTGVHKQCAQTLFTVEQWLATDTKPYELTAMRNSCLSSDDKKRVIDDHDSSMVSVM' A
#
# COMPACT_ATOMS: atom_id res chain seq x y z
N TYR A 1 12.17 7.34 15.93
CA TYR A 1 11.83 7.67 14.53
C TYR A 1 11.44 6.39 13.83
N CYS A 2 10.30 6.37 13.13
CA CYS A 2 9.86 5.23 12.33
C CYS A 2 10.06 5.57 10.85
N ASN A 3 10.94 4.83 10.17
CA ASN A 3 11.21 5.05 8.75
C ASN A 3 10.16 4.33 7.88
N TYR A 4 10.05 3.01 8.04
CA TYR A 4 9.05 2.19 7.34
C TYR A 4 8.56 1.05 8.22
N VAL A 5 7.44 0.46 7.82
CA VAL A 5 6.91 -0.79 8.35
C VAL A 5 6.67 -1.74 7.18
N GLU A 6 7.19 -2.96 7.27
CA GLU A 6 6.92 -4.01 6.30
C GLU A 6 5.89 -4.98 6.88
N VAL A 7 4.83 -5.23 6.13
CA VAL A 7 3.76 -6.14 6.52
C VAL A 7 3.78 -7.34 5.57
N THR A 8 3.97 -8.53 6.15
CA THR A 8 3.79 -9.79 5.42
C THR A 8 2.44 -10.39 5.82
N THR A 9 1.58 -10.58 4.82
CA THR A 9 0.30 -11.26 5.00
C THR A 9 0.38 -12.66 4.44
N THR A 10 -0.08 -13.63 5.21
CA THR A 10 -0.13 -15.05 4.83
C THR A 10 -1.51 -15.60 5.17
N GLY A 11 -1.97 -16.59 4.42
CA GLY A 11 -3.27 -17.22 4.64
C GLY A 11 -3.30 -18.63 4.08
N VAL A 12 -4.19 -19.46 4.62
CA VAL A 12 -4.37 -20.84 4.14
C VAL A 12 -4.82 -20.79 2.67
N HIS A 13 -4.11 -21.51 1.80
CA HIS A 13 -4.32 -21.51 0.34
C HIS A 13 -4.23 -20.11 -0.32
N LYS A 14 -3.51 -19.16 0.29
CA LYS A 14 -3.22 -17.85 -0.29
C LYS A 14 -1.71 -17.67 -0.46
N GLN A 15 -1.30 -17.05 -1.56
CA GLN A 15 0.09 -16.63 -1.73
C GLN A 15 0.44 -15.57 -0.68
N CYS A 16 1.67 -15.62 -0.18
CA CYS A 16 2.19 -14.58 0.70
C CYS A 16 2.27 -13.27 -0.07
N ALA A 17 1.87 -12.17 0.57
CA ALA A 17 2.03 -10.84 0.03
C ALA A 17 2.81 -9.98 1.03
N GLN A 18 3.80 -9.26 0.52
CA GLN A 18 4.57 -8.29 1.28
C GLN A 18 4.20 -6.88 0.81
N THR A 19 4.06 -5.96 1.76
CA THR A 19 3.77 -4.56 1.47
C THR A 19 4.56 -3.68 2.40
N LEU A 20 5.23 -2.68 1.84
CA LEU A 20 6.01 -1.70 2.60
C LEU A 20 5.19 -0.42 2.74
N PHE A 21 5.08 0.07 3.97
CA PHE A 21 4.47 1.36 4.31
C PHE A 21 5.55 2.33 4.78
N THR A 22 5.76 3.42 4.05
CA THR A 22 6.67 4.50 4.45
C THR A 22 6.00 5.40 5.48
N VAL A 23 6.64 5.55 6.64
CA VAL A 23 6.11 6.31 7.78
C VAL A 23 6.83 7.65 7.93
N GLU A 24 8.16 7.64 7.90
CA GLU A 24 9.07 8.79 7.97
C GLU A 24 8.75 9.83 9.07
N GLN A 25 8.31 9.39 10.25
CA GLN A 25 7.97 10.30 11.36
C GLN A 25 8.34 9.78 12.74
N TRP A 26 8.40 10.69 13.72
CA TRP A 26 8.52 10.36 15.14
C TRP A 26 7.14 10.01 15.72
N LEU A 27 7.03 8.83 16.35
CA LEU A 27 5.85 8.40 17.09
C LEU A 27 6.05 8.67 18.58
N ALA A 28 6.13 9.93 18.96
CA ALA A 28 6.52 10.36 20.29
C ALA A 28 5.81 11.67 20.64
N THR A 29 5.52 11.90 21.93
CA THR A 29 4.87 13.14 22.42
C THR A 29 5.84 14.28 22.71
N ASP A 30 7.15 14.01 22.65
CA ASP A 30 8.22 14.96 22.96
C ASP A 30 8.86 15.57 21.70
N THR A 31 8.52 15.04 20.52
CA THR A 31 9.07 15.44 19.23
C THR A 31 7.94 15.62 18.23
N LYS A 32 7.94 16.71 17.47
CA LYS A 32 6.94 16.97 16.40
C LYS A 32 6.86 15.75 15.46
N PRO A 33 5.67 15.26 15.07
CA PRO A 33 4.32 15.82 15.23
C PRO A 33 3.63 15.66 16.60
N TYR A 34 4.31 15.14 17.62
CA TYR A 34 3.72 14.85 18.94
C TYR A 34 2.61 13.78 18.92
N GLU A 35 2.53 13.04 17.82
CA GLU A 35 1.57 11.98 17.59
C GLU A 35 2.21 10.63 17.91
N LEU A 36 1.48 9.76 18.59
CA LEU A 36 1.92 8.38 18.87
C LEU A 36 1.51 7.40 17.76
N THR A 37 0.78 7.87 16.74
CA THR A 37 0.21 7.02 15.70
C THR A 37 0.42 7.58 14.30
N ALA A 38 0.45 6.68 13.32
CA ALA A 38 0.55 6.99 11.90
C ALA A 38 -0.50 6.18 11.13
N MET A 39 -1.27 6.84 10.27
CA MET A 39 -2.19 6.15 9.36
C MET A 39 -1.63 6.17 7.93
N ARG A 40 -1.56 4.99 7.30
CA ARG A 40 -1.21 4.81 5.88
C ARG A 40 -2.26 3.91 5.24
N ASN A 41 -2.84 4.37 4.14
CA ASN A 41 -3.87 3.65 3.41
C ASN A 41 -3.38 3.40 1.98
N SER A 42 -3.23 2.12 1.62
CA SER A 42 -2.84 1.69 0.27
C SER A 42 -4.01 1.07 -0.50
N CYS A 43 -5.23 1.22 0.00
CA CYS A 43 -6.43 0.80 -0.71
C CYS A 43 -6.71 1.74 -1.89
N LEU A 44 -7.07 1.18 -3.04
CA LEU A 44 -7.57 1.94 -4.17
C LEU A 44 -8.86 2.67 -3.77
N SER A 45 -8.93 3.96 -4.04
CA SER A 45 -10.17 4.71 -3.84
C SER A 45 -11.25 4.18 -4.80
N SER A 46 -12.52 4.32 -4.44
CA SER A 46 -13.64 3.92 -5.30
C SER A 46 -13.61 4.66 -6.64
N ASP A 47 -13.04 5.86 -6.69
CA ASP A 47 -12.89 6.67 -7.89
C ASP A 47 -11.78 6.16 -8.83
N ASP A 48 -10.71 5.55 -8.28
CA ASP A 48 -9.63 4.92 -9.06
C ASP A 48 -10.08 3.64 -9.75
N LYS A 49 -11.11 2.96 -9.24
CA LYS A 49 -11.67 1.74 -9.85
C LYS A 49 -12.34 2.00 -11.19
N LYS A 50 -12.78 3.24 -11.47
CA LYS A 50 -13.43 3.58 -12.74
C LYS A 50 -12.46 3.59 -13.91
N ARG A 51 -11.17 3.86 -13.68
CA ARG A 51 -10.15 3.93 -14.74
C ARG A 51 -9.57 2.58 -15.15
N VAL A 52 -9.80 1.52 -14.39
CA VAL A 52 -9.27 0.18 -14.68
C VAL A 52 -10.26 -0.65 -15.52
N ILE A 53 -11.55 -0.29 -15.54
CA ILE A 53 -12.58 -1.07 -16.25
C ILE A 53 -12.70 -0.65 -17.73
N ASP A 54 -12.16 0.51 -18.12
CA ASP A 54 -12.11 0.98 -19.52
C ASP A 54 -10.88 0.48 -20.31
N ASP A 55 -10.13 -0.51 -19.80
CA ASP A 55 -9.00 -1.15 -20.51
C ASP A 55 -9.28 -2.64 -20.77
N HIS A 56 -10.42 -2.93 -21.41
CA HIS A 56 -10.72 -4.28 -21.88
C HIS A 56 -10.86 -4.38 -23.41
N ASP A 57 -10.38 -3.39 -24.15
CA ASP A 57 -10.28 -3.46 -25.62
C ASP A 57 -9.09 -2.64 -26.15
N SER A 58 -7.87 -3.16 -25.99
CA SER A 58 -6.84 -2.98 -27.03
C SER A 58 -5.66 -3.95 -26.88
N SER A 59 -5.61 -4.88 -27.82
CA SER A 59 -4.39 -5.41 -28.44
C SER A 59 -3.52 -6.42 -27.68
N MET A 60 -3.57 -7.65 -28.18
CA MET A 60 -2.44 -8.57 -28.24
C MET A 60 -1.13 -7.84 -28.63
N VAL A 61 -0.03 -8.06 -27.90
CA VAL A 61 1.33 -8.25 -28.48
C VAL A 61 2.10 -9.25 -27.61
N SER A 62 2.70 -10.22 -28.31
CA SER A 62 3.44 -11.41 -27.87
C SER A 62 4.87 -11.11 -27.36
N VAL A 63 5.43 -12.06 -26.58
CA VAL A 63 6.81 -12.63 -26.55
C VAL A 63 7.06 -13.21 -25.14
N MET A 64 7.49 -14.46 -24.90
CA MET A 64 8.17 -15.47 -25.72
C MET A 64 7.33 -16.70 -26.04
#